data_AF-A0A552ELG6-F1
#
_entry.id   AF-A0A552ELG6-F1
#
_cell.length_a   1.000
_cell.length_b   1.000
_cell.length_c   1.000
_cell.angle_alpha   90.00
_cell.angle_beta   90.00
_cell.angle_gamma   90.00
#
_symmetry.space_group_name_H-M   'P 1'
#
loop_
_entity.id
_entity.type
_entity.pdbx_description
1 polymer ?
#
loop_
_entity_poly.entity_id
_entity_poly.type
_entity_poly.pdbx_seq_one_letter_code
_entity_poly.pdbx_strand_id
1 'polypeptide(L)'
;MTTTQPLSPSQTARKDEIIFPKGEFWSDEPPLESNLHLTQIILLIKCLEWLWQDREDYFATGNLTIYYSPNQKKSEYFRGPDFFVVLATTRNQNRKSWVVWQEEGKYPNVIIEILF
;
A
#
# COMPACT_ATOMS: atom_id res chain seq x y z
N MET A 1 -50.72 -57.36 -29.05
CA MET A 1 -49.50 -56.87 -29.71
C MET A 1 -49.25 -55.46 -29.22
N THR A 2 -48.14 -55.27 -28.54
CA THR A 2 -47.80 -54.06 -27.76
C THR A 2 -47.08 -53.08 -28.66
N THR A 3 -47.66 -51.89 -28.88
CA THR A 3 -46.99 -50.84 -29.67
C THR A 3 -46.20 -49.95 -28.72
N THR A 4 -44.88 -50.14 -28.69
CA THR A 4 -43.95 -49.29 -27.93
C THR A 4 -43.81 -47.94 -28.63
N GLN A 5 -44.32 -46.87 -28.02
CA GLN A 5 -43.98 -45.50 -28.43
C GLN A 5 -42.55 -45.15 -27.99
N PRO A 6 -41.74 -44.47 -28.83
CA PRO A 6 -40.43 -43.99 -28.41
C PRO A 6 -40.59 -42.86 -27.39
N LEU A 7 -39.92 -43.01 -26.25
CA LEU A 7 -39.76 -41.94 -25.26
C LEU A 7 -39.12 -40.72 -25.93
N SER A 8 -39.87 -39.63 -26.01
CA SER A 8 -39.31 -38.31 -26.34
C SER A 8 -38.44 -37.86 -25.17
N PRO A 9 -37.20 -37.37 -25.39
CA PRO A 9 -36.37 -36.87 -24.30
C PRO A 9 -36.93 -35.52 -23.82
N SER A 10 -37.91 -35.58 -22.94
CA SER A 10 -38.26 -34.44 -22.09
C SER A 10 -37.39 -34.51 -20.86
N GLN A 11 -36.36 -33.66 -20.84
CA GLN A 11 -36.09 -32.74 -19.74
C GLN A 11 -34.80 -32.01 -20.07
N THR A 12 -34.98 -30.77 -20.53
CA THR A 12 -33.99 -29.71 -20.62
C THR A 12 -32.99 -29.82 -19.49
N ALA A 13 -31.72 -30.05 -19.81
CA ALA A 13 -30.64 -29.90 -18.86
C ALA A 13 -30.76 -28.50 -18.25
N ARG A 14 -31.20 -28.40 -17.00
CA ARG A 14 -31.11 -27.15 -16.25
C ARG A 14 -29.62 -26.89 -16.10
N LYS A 15 -29.07 -26.06 -16.99
CA LYS A 15 -27.79 -25.41 -16.73
C LYS A 15 -28.05 -24.58 -15.49
N ASP A 16 -27.55 -25.02 -14.35
CA ASP A 16 -27.41 -24.16 -13.20
C ASP A 16 -26.38 -23.09 -13.58
N GLU A 17 -26.85 -22.07 -14.31
CA GLU A 17 -26.03 -20.95 -14.72
C GLU A 17 -25.62 -20.20 -13.45
N ILE A 18 -24.30 -20.11 -13.22
CA ILE A 18 -23.75 -19.37 -12.09
C ILE A 18 -24.09 -17.90 -12.30
N ILE A 19 -25.05 -17.40 -11.53
CA ILE A 19 -25.43 -15.99 -11.53
C ILE A 19 -24.43 -15.24 -10.64
N PHE A 20 -23.49 -14.54 -11.27
CA PHE A 20 -22.61 -13.63 -10.55
C PHE A 20 -23.40 -12.39 -10.09
N PRO A 21 -23.11 -11.87 -8.89
CA PRO A 21 -23.70 -10.61 -8.45
C PRO A 21 -23.29 -9.49 -9.41
N LYS A 22 -24.21 -8.56 -9.65
CA LYS A 22 -23.99 -7.38 -10.49
C LYS A 22 -24.08 -6.15 -9.61
N GLY A 23 -23.11 -5.25 -9.69
CA GLY A 23 -23.05 -4.02 -8.89
C GLY A 23 -21.62 -3.56 -8.67
N GLU A 24 -21.46 -2.44 -7.98
CA GLU A 24 -20.17 -2.02 -7.46
C GLU A 24 -19.87 -2.77 -6.16
N PHE A 25 -18.73 -3.44 -6.12
CA PHE A 25 -18.24 -4.14 -4.94
C PHE A 25 -17.21 -3.26 -4.26
N TRP A 26 -17.67 -2.47 -3.29
CA TRP A 26 -16.79 -1.70 -2.43
C TRP A 26 -16.19 -2.62 -1.35
N SER A 27 -14.93 -2.37 -0.97
CA SER A 27 -14.30 -3.12 0.11
C SER A 27 -14.87 -2.64 1.45
N ASP A 28 -15.25 -3.58 2.31
CA ASP A 28 -15.63 -3.33 3.72
C ASP A 28 -14.41 -3.40 4.66
N GLU A 29 -13.20 -3.56 4.12
CA GLU A 29 -11.96 -3.53 4.91
C GLU A 29 -11.70 -2.13 5.49
N PRO A 30 -10.97 -2.01 6.62
CA PRO A 30 -10.52 -0.71 7.12
C PRO A 30 -9.86 0.08 5.97
N PRO A 31 -10.00 1.42 5.92
CA PRO A 31 -9.52 2.22 4.80
C PRO A 31 -8.02 1.97 4.61
N LEU A 32 -7.72 1.10 3.64
CA LEU A 32 -6.40 0.93 3.09
C LEU A 32 -6.15 2.15 2.20
N GLU A 33 -4.88 2.51 2.04
CA GLU A 33 -4.54 3.58 1.13
C GLU A 33 -5.17 3.36 -0.25
N SER A 34 -5.91 4.36 -0.73
CA SER A 34 -6.52 4.29 -2.05
C SER A 34 -5.42 4.20 -3.12
N ASN A 35 -5.76 3.69 -4.30
CA ASN A 35 -4.79 3.64 -5.40
C ASN A 35 -4.28 5.06 -5.78
N LEU A 36 -5.13 6.08 -5.63
CA LEU A 36 -4.76 7.47 -5.86
C LEU A 36 -3.70 7.93 -4.85
N HIS A 37 -3.91 7.64 -3.56
CA HIS A 37 -2.97 7.98 -2.48
C HIS A 37 -1.61 7.33 -2.70
N LEU A 38 -1.59 6.03 -3.00
CA LEU A 38 -0.37 5.31 -3.34
C LEU A 38 0.35 5.93 -4.55
N THR A 39 -0.40 6.31 -5.59
CA THR A 39 0.16 6.93 -6.79
C THR A 39 0.81 8.28 -6.47
N GLN A 40 0.21 9.08 -5.59
CA GLN A 40 0.76 10.37 -5.16
C GLN A 40 2.09 10.19 -4.40
N ILE A 41 2.17 9.22 -3.48
CA ILE A 41 3.42 8.90 -2.78
C ILE A 41 4.51 8.48 -3.77
N ILE A 42 4.20 7.56 -4.69
CA ILE A 42 5.15 7.09 -5.70
C ILE A 42 5.62 8.24 -6.59
N LEU A 43 4.71 9.13 -7.00
CA LEU A 43 5.06 10.29 -7.81
C LEU A 43 6.05 11.20 -7.08
N LEU A 44 5.81 11.49 -5.79
CA LEU A 44 6.70 12.32 -4.98
C LEU A 44 8.11 11.73 -4.91
N ILE A 45 8.22 10.42 -4.61
CA ILE A 45 9.50 9.72 -4.54
C ILE A 45 10.22 9.81 -5.87
N LYS A 46 9.55 9.46 -6.98
CA LYS A 46 10.17 9.48 -8.32
C LYS A 46 10.61 10.87 -8.75
N CYS A 47 9.82 11.90 -8.48
CA CYS A 47 10.18 13.27 -8.79
C CYS A 47 11.43 13.71 -8.03
N LEU A 48 11.53 13.35 -6.75
CA LEU A 48 12.70 13.70 -5.94
C LEU A 48 13.94 12.92 -6.37
N GLU A 49 13.81 11.61 -6.61
CA GLU A 49 14.90 10.77 -7.12
C GLU A 49 15.43 11.27 -8.46
N TRP A 50 14.55 11.76 -9.34
CA TRP A 50 14.95 12.38 -10.61
C TRP A 50 15.67 13.71 -10.39
N LEU A 51 15.12 14.59 -9.55
CA LEU A 51 15.70 15.91 -9.24
C LEU A 51 17.09 15.79 -8.59
N TRP A 52 17.28 14.77 -7.75
CA TRP A 52 18.52 14.52 -7.01
C TRP A 52 19.24 13.26 -7.49
N GLN A 53 19.14 12.94 -8.78
CA GLN A 53 19.77 11.74 -9.37
C GLN A 53 21.30 11.70 -9.21
N ASP A 54 21.95 12.88 -9.15
CA ASP A 54 23.40 13.01 -8.97
C ASP A 54 23.82 13.10 -7.49
N ARG A 55 22.89 12.88 -6.55
CA ARG A 55 23.15 12.93 -5.09
C ARG A 55 23.02 11.56 -4.45
N GLU A 56 23.92 11.29 -3.52
CA GLU A 56 23.94 10.05 -2.72
C GLU A 56 23.85 10.33 -1.20
N ASP A 57 23.74 11.60 -0.82
CA ASP A 57 23.77 12.08 0.56
C ASP A 57 22.35 12.35 1.12
N TYR A 58 21.37 11.53 0.72
CA TYR A 58 20.02 11.60 1.25
C TYR A 58 19.34 10.23 1.29
N PHE A 59 18.26 10.16 2.08
CA PHE A 59 17.33 9.04 2.09
C PHE A 59 15.91 9.60 2.01
N ALA A 60 15.12 9.13 1.05
CA ALA A 60 13.72 9.48 0.87
C ALA A 60 12.89 8.21 0.70
N THR A 61 11.74 8.16 1.36
CA THR A 61 10.84 7.00 1.29
C THR A 61 9.43 7.37 1.72
N GLY A 62 8.49 6.45 1.53
CA GLY A 62 7.12 6.56 2.02
C GLY A 62 6.71 5.32 2.80
N ASN A 63 5.70 5.46 3.66
CA ASN A 63 5.13 4.38 4.48
C ASN A 63 6.15 3.60 5.33
N LEU A 64 7.29 4.23 5.69
CA LEU A 64 8.32 3.62 6.53
C LEU A 64 8.25 4.17 7.95
N THR A 65 8.24 3.29 8.95
CA THR A 65 8.12 3.68 10.35
C THR A 65 9.32 4.49 10.84
N ILE A 66 9.03 5.57 11.56
CA ILE A 66 10.02 6.39 12.26
C ILE A 66 9.92 6.17 13.77
N TYR A 67 11.03 5.86 14.41
CA TYR A 67 11.15 5.69 15.86
C TYR A 67 11.90 6.87 16.47
N TYR A 68 11.19 7.64 17.32
CA TYR A 68 11.71 8.86 17.93
C TYR A 68 12.34 8.67 19.32
N SER A 69 11.89 7.66 20.08
CA SER A 69 12.29 7.45 21.49
C SER A 69 12.61 5.97 21.77
N PRO A 70 13.74 5.65 22.44
CA PRO A 70 14.08 4.28 22.87
C PRO A 70 13.14 3.74 23.95
N ASN A 71 12.55 4.62 24.76
CA ASN A 71 11.78 4.26 25.94
C ASN A 71 10.34 3.81 25.62
N GLN A 72 9.94 3.84 24.33
CA GLN A 72 8.67 3.42 23.75
C GLN A 72 7.57 3.15 24.78
N LYS A 73 7.16 4.19 25.51
CA LYS A 73 5.91 4.11 26.27
C LYS A 73 4.81 3.88 25.23
N LYS A 74 3.85 3.00 25.50
CA LYS A 74 2.83 2.51 24.54
C LYS A 74 2.00 3.60 23.81
N SER A 75 2.22 4.89 24.12
CA SER A 75 1.62 6.07 23.50
C SER A 75 2.63 6.95 22.71
N GLU A 76 3.92 6.62 22.66
CA GLU A 76 4.97 7.39 21.97
C GLU A 76 5.02 6.99 20.49
N TYR A 77 4.06 7.53 19.75
CA TYR A 77 4.00 7.78 18.31
C TYR A 77 5.09 7.13 17.45
N PHE A 78 4.97 5.83 17.17
CA PHE A 78 5.42 5.35 15.86
C PHE A 78 4.52 6.03 14.83
N ARG A 79 5.12 6.74 13.89
CA ARG A 79 4.42 7.33 12.75
C ARG A 79 5.11 6.81 11.51
N GLY A 80 4.34 6.11 10.67
CA GLY A 80 4.72 5.88 9.28
C GLY A 80 4.10 7.03 8.50
N PRO A 81 4.81 8.14 8.28
CA PRO A 81 4.30 9.20 7.42
C PRO A 81 4.16 8.68 5.99
N ASP A 82 3.29 9.32 5.21
CA ASP A 82 3.15 9.00 3.78
C ASP A 82 4.47 9.18 3.04
N PHE A 83 5.25 10.21 3.40
CA PHE A 83 6.55 10.50 2.82
C PHE A 83 7.46 11.26 3.78
N PHE A 84 8.77 10.96 3.75
CA PHE A 84 9.78 11.78 4.42
C PHE A 84 11.14 11.74 3.73
N VAL A 85 11.96 12.74 4.05
CA VAL A 85 13.34 12.90 3.55
C VAL A 85 14.28 13.18 4.72
N VAL A 86 15.45 12.55 4.68
CA VAL A 86 16.60 12.84 5.54
C VAL A 86 17.80 13.19 4.66
N LEU A 87 18.49 14.26 4.99
CA LEU A 87 19.69 14.75 4.30
C LEU A 87 20.96 14.36 5.06
N ALA A 88 22.11 14.47 4.37
CA ALA A 88 23.43 14.12 4.88
C ALA A 88 23.47 12.71 5.49
N THR A 89 22.83 11.74 4.84
CA THR A 89 22.82 10.32 5.24
C THR A 89 23.06 9.43 4.04
N THR A 90 23.46 8.18 4.28
CA THR A 90 23.68 7.20 3.22
C THR A 90 22.35 6.78 2.59
N ARG A 91 22.32 6.80 1.26
CA ARG A 91 21.23 6.25 0.46
C ARG A 91 21.17 4.71 0.56
N ASN A 92 20.54 4.21 1.62
CA ASN A 92 20.28 2.78 1.82
C ASN A 92 18.80 2.46 1.55
N GLN A 93 18.50 1.95 0.37
CA GLN A 93 17.13 1.60 -0.04
C GLN A 93 16.56 0.37 0.69
N ASN A 94 17.39 -0.43 1.38
CA ASN A 94 16.97 -1.64 2.09
C ASN A 94 16.56 -1.39 3.54
N ARG A 95 16.41 -0.12 3.95
CA ARG A 95 16.00 0.26 5.29
C ARG A 95 14.57 -0.23 5.58
N LYS A 96 14.37 -0.81 6.77
CA LYS A 96 13.06 -1.27 7.25
C LYS A 96 12.37 -0.27 8.19
N SER A 97 13.13 0.69 8.71
CA SER A 97 12.65 1.78 9.58
C SER A 97 13.70 2.88 9.64
N TRP A 98 13.30 4.04 10.16
CA TRP A 98 14.20 5.11 10.57
C TRP A 98 14.25 5.19 12.10
N VAL A 99 15.38 4.84 12.71
CA VAL A 99 15.53 4.81 14.17
C VAL A 99 16.43 5.96 14.61
N VAL A 100 15.85 7.04 15.11
CA VAL A 100 16.56 8.32 15.34
C VAL A 100 17.83 8.15 16.17
N TRP A 101 17.80 7.36 17.25
CA TRP A 101 18.98 7.18 18.11
C TRP A 101 20.04 6.24 17.53
N GLN A 102 19.70 5.41 16.54
CA GLN A 102 20.69 4.64 15.77
C GLN A 102 21.31 5.50 14.65
N GLU A 103 20.60 6.55 14.24
CA GLU A 103 21.03 7.52 13.22
C GLU A 103 21.63 8.78 13.87
N GLU A 104 22.30 8.65 15.02
CA GLU A 104 23.00 9.75 15.71
C GLU A 104 22.10 10.95 16.09
N GLY A 105 20.82 10.70 16.35
CA GLY A 105 19.85 11.76 16.66
C GLY A 105 19.33 12.49 15.43
N LYS A 106 19.53 11.96 14.23
CA LYS A 106 19.07 12.58 12.98
C LYS A 106 17.58 12.35 12.76
N TYR A 107 16.83 13.44 12.75
CA TYR A 107 15.40 13.46 12.44
C TYR A 107 15.18 13.69 10.93
N PRO A 108 14.00 13.34 10.39
CA PRO A 108 13.60 13.77 9.06
C PRO A 108 13.70 15.28 8.90
N ASN A 109 14.26 15.71 7.77
CA ASN A 109 14.30 17.11 7.38
C ASN A 109 12.95 17.59 6.86
N VAL A 110 12.21 16.70 6.19
CA VAL A 110 10.88 16.98 5.65
C VAL A 110 10.00 15.76 5.87
N ILE A 111 8.76 16.00 6.28
CA ILE A 111 7.66 15.02 6.33
C ILE A 111 6.49 15.60 5.54
N ILE A 112 5.85 14.77 4.73
CA ILE A 112 4.65 15.12 3.98
C ILE A 112 3.59 14.07 4.29
N GLU A 113 2.39 14.55 4.63
CA GLU A 113 1.18 13.74 4.77
C GLU A 113 0.22 14.18 3.66
N ILE A 114 -0.29 13.21 2.92
CA ILE A 114 -1.29 13.40 1.87
C ILE A 114 -2.65 13.22 2.53
N LEU A 115 -3.52 14.20 2.35
CA LEU A 115 -4.88 14.12 2.89
C LEU A 115 -5.81 13.49 1.85
N PHE A 116 -6.71 12.64 2.32
CA PHE A 116 -7.74 11.97 1.52
C PHE A 116 -8.67 12.96 0.81
#